data_AF-A0A7V4IED3-F1
#
_entry.id   AF-A0A7V4IED3-F1
#
_cell.length_a   1.000
_cell.length_b   1.000
_cell.length_c   1.000
_cell.angle_alpha   90.00
_cell.angle_beta   90.00
_cell.angle_gamma   90.00
#
_symmetry.space_group_name_H-M   'P 1'
#
loop_
_entity.id
_entity.type
_entity.pdbx_description
1 polymer ?
#
loop_
_entity_poly.entity_id
_entity_poly.type
_entity_poly.pdbx_seq_one_letter_code
_entity_poly.pdbx_strand_id
1 'polypeptide(L)'
;MKTFAATPRVRTAAFTMVEIALCLAIVGFALVAIIGVLPAGLNVQKENREETIINQDATLILNALRGSDRGNDELTNLFERITVTRTLFLPPNYVNSQPLPTIVGEVGRANGALVDLTEPANIIGLLSTPRYQPSERGLISNHVVAFVRAASGAATEKVTRDNPVRDMTFGYRLISEVTPPNLTDYFQQYTNDVGSAFARNLHDVRLVFAWPLIPPLDRNLGMPTNFGNARLIFRTQVGGAMGAFPVPSRTDDDMFFFYLNPDGNGRHL
;
A
#
# COMPACT_ATOMS: atom_id res chain seq x y z
N MET A 1 -82.28 -15.15 54.25
CA MET A 1 -81.04 -15.91 54.47
C MET A 1 -80.38 -16.12 53.11
N LYS A 2 -79.33 -15.37 52.76
CA LYS A 2 -78.65 -15.44 51.45
C LYS A 2 -77.32 -16.16 51.61
N THR A 3 -77.19 -17.35 51.04
CA THR A 3 -75.95 -18.12 50.95
C THR A 3 -75.16 -17.68 49.72
N PHE A 4 -73.96 -17.14 49.92
CA PHE A 4 -73.02 -16.83 48.85
C PHE A 4 -72.28 -18.11 48.43
N ALA A 5 -72.42 -18.50 47.16
CA ALA A 5 -71.65 -19.58 46.57
C ALA A 5 -70.22 -19.09 46.30
N ALA A 6 -69.22 -19.79 46.85
CA ALA A 6 -67.81 -19.49 46.61
C ALA A 6 -67.39 -19.96 45.20
N THR A 7 -66.92 -19.03 44.38
CA THR A 7 -66.34 -19.31 43.06
C THR A 7 -65.07 -20.16 43.20
N PRO A 8 -64.88 -21.24 42.41
CA PRO A 8 -63.68 -22.07 42.49
C PRO A 8 -62.44 -21.25 42.12
N ARG A 9 -61.43 -21.25 43.00
CA ARG A 9 -60.11 -20.69 42.70
C ARG A 9 -59.41 -21.58 41.68
N VAL A 10 -59.22 -21.08 40.47
CA VAL A 10 -58.27 -21.68 39.51
C VAL A 10 -56.88 -21.61 40.14
N ARG A 11 -56.25 -22.77 40.37
CA ARG A 11 -54.84 -22.80 40.76
C ARG A 11 -54.02 -22.41 39.54
N THR A 12 -53.60 -21.16 39.47
CA THR A 12 -52.59 -20.72 38.50
C THR A 12 -51.29 -21.42 38.88
N ALA A 13 -50.84 -22.37 38.06
CA ALA A 13 -49.53 -22.99 38.24
C ALA A 13 -48.46 -21.91 38.02
N ALA A 14 -47.74 -21.56 39.08
CA ALA A 14 -46.55 -20.72 39.00
C ALA A 14 -45.35 -21.61 38.61
N PHE A 15 -44.37 -21.03 37.91
CA PHE A 15 -43.13 -21.74 37.55
C PHE A 15 -42.42 -22.25 38.80
N THR A 16 -41.91 -23.48 38.71
CA THR A 16 -41.10 -24.07 39.77
C THR A 16 -39.72 -23.39 39.82
N MET A 17 -39.13 -23.33 41.00
CA MET A 17 -37.78 -22.77 41.19
C MET A 17 -36.73 -23.43 40.28
N VAL A 18 -36.90 -24.72 39.99
CA VAL A 18 -36.03 -25.50 39.09
C VAL A 18 -36.18 -25.05 37.64
N GLU A 19 -37.40 -24.81 37.16
CA GLU A 19 -37.63 -24.32 35.78
C GLU A 19 -37.00 -22.94 35.58
N ILE A 20 -37.17 -22.03 36.54
CA ILE A 20 -36.54 -20.70 36.47
C ILE A 20 -35.01 -20.83 36.50
N ALA A 21 -34.46 -21.70 37.35
CA ALA A 21 -33.01 -21.91 37.42
C ALA A 21 -32.44 -22.47 36.11
N LEU A 22 -33.12 -23.42 35.47
CA LEU A 22 -32.69 -23.99 34.19
C LEU A 22 -32.76 -22.94 33.07
N CYS A 23 -33.84 -22.15 33.01
CA CYS A 23 -33.98 -21.07 32.03
C CYS A 23 -32.88 -20.02 32.19
N LEU A 24 -32.58 -19.59 33.41
CA LEU A 24 -31.49 -18.64 33.66
C LEU A 24 -30.12 -19.22 33.32
N ALA A 25 -29.89 -20.51 33.59
CA ALA A 25 -28.66 -21.19 33.21
C ALA A 25 -28.46 -21.25 31.69
N ILE A 26 -29.51 -21.57 30.93
CA ILE A 26 -29.46 -21.63 29.46
C ILE A 26 -29.25 -20.23 28.87
N VAL A 27 -29.98 -19.22 29.33
CA VAL A 27 -29.81 -17.84 28.87
C VAL A 27 -28.42 -17.31 29.20
N GLY A 28 -27.92 -17.59 30.42
CA GLY A 28 -26.56 -17.22 30.81
C GLY A 28 -25.50 -17.85 29.92
N PHE A 29 -25.62 -19.15 29.62
CA PHE A 29 -24.71 -19.84 28.70
C PHE A 29 -24.76 -19.26 27.28
N ALA A 30 -25.96 -19.01 26.74
CA ALA A 30 -26.13 -18.46 25.40
C ALA A 30 -25.53 -17.05 25.27
N LEU A 31 -25.71 -16.18 26.28
CA LEU A 31 -25.12 -14.83 26.27
C LEU A 31 -23.59 -14.88 26.27
N VAL A 32 -22.98 -15.76 27.08
CA VAL A 32 -21.52 -15.97 27.09
C VAL A 32 -21.04 -16.45 25.72
N ALA A 33 -21.77 -17.37 25.09
CA ALA A 33 -21.42 -17.87 23.77
C ALA A 33 -21.46 -16.76 22.69
N ILE A 34 -22.53 -15.94 22.65
CA ILE A 34 -22.68 -14.86 21.66
C ILE A 34 -21.62 -13.77 21.86
N ILE A 35 -21.41 -13.33 23.12
CA ILE A 35 -20.40 -12.31 23.43
C ILE A 35 -19.00 -12.85 23.17
N GLY A 36 -18.76 -14.14 23.40
CA GLY A 36 -17.48 -14.79 23.14
C GLY A 36 -17.08 -14.82 21.66
N VAL A 37 -18.05 -14.97 20.74
CA VAL A 37 -17.76 -15.02 19.29
C VAL A 37 -17.77 -13.64 18.61
N LEU A 38 -18.39 -12.63 19.22
CA LEU A 38 -18.48 -11.27 18.66
C LEU A 38 -17.11 -10.66 18.32
N PRO A 39 -16.07 -10.72 19.19
CA PRO A 39 -14.75 -10.20 18.85
C PRO A 39 -14.15 -10.84 17.61
N ALA A 40 -14.31 -12.16 17.45
CA ALA A 40 -13.83 -12.88 16.27
C ALA A 40 -14.56 -12.42 15.00
N GLY A 41 -15.89 -12.30 15.06
CA GLY A 41 -16.70 -11.81 13.94
C GLY A 41 -16.39 -10.37 13.54
N LEU A 42 -16.06 -9.49 14.48
CA LEU A 42 -15.65 -8.11 14.21
C LEU A 42 -14.27 -8.04 13.56
N ASN A 43 -13.32 -8.87 14.02
CA ASN A 43 -11.98 -8.94 13.41
C ASN A 43 -12.07 -9.42 11.94
N VAL A 44 -12.84 -10.47 11.67
CA VAL A 44 -13.05 -10.96 10.29
C VAL A 44 -13.68 -9.90 9.39
N GLN A 45 -14.68 -9.17 9.89
CA GLN A 45 -15.29 -8.07 9.13
C GLN A 45 -14.29 -6.95 8.84
N LYS A 46 -13.46 -6.60 9.81
CA LYS A 46 -12.40 -5.59 9.65
C LYS A 46 -11.39 -6.04 8.60
N GLU A 47 -10.88 -7.26 8.70
CA GLU A 47 -9.90 -7.82 7.76
C GLU A 47 -10.46 -7.86 6.32
N ASN A 48 -11.69 -8.35 6.14
CA ASN A 48 -12.35 -8.37 4.84
C ASN A 48 -12.54 -6.95 4.25
N ARG A 49 -12.85 -5.96 5.09
CA ARG A 49 -12.97 -4.56 4.68
C ARG A 49 -11.61 -4.01 4.24
N GLU A 50 -10.57 -4.23 5.03
CA GLU A 50 -9.21 -3.79 4.71
C GLU A 50 -8.71 -4.40 3.40
N GLU A 51 -8.91 -5.71 3.20
CA GLU A 51 -8.55 -6.39 1.95
C GLU A 51 -9.32 -5.84 0.75
N THR A 52 -10.62 -5.55 0.91
CA THR A 52 -11.43 -4.95 -0.17
C THR A 52 -10.90 -3.58 -0.58
N ILE A 53 -10.54 -2.74 0.40
CA ILE A 53 -9.94 -1.42 0.17
C ILE A 53 -8.62 -1.58 -0.61
N ILE A 54 -7.74 -2.49 -0.18
CA ILE A 54 -6.46 -2.73 -0.84
C ILE A 54 -6.65 -3.19 -2.29
N ASN A 55 -7.62 -4.05 -2.59
CA ASN A 55 -7.92 -4.48 -3.95
C ASN A 55 -8.39 -3.33 -4.86
N GLN A 56 -9.19 -2.42 -4.33
CA GLN A 56 -9.66 -1.23 -5.05
C GLN A 56 -8.48 -0.27 -5.35
N ASP A 57 -7.71 0.06 -4.32
CA ASP A 57 -6.55 0.95 -4.44
C ASP A 57 -5.47 0.36 -5.34
N ALA A 58 -5.21 -0.95 -5.27
CA ALA A 58 -4.27 -1.62 -6.14
C ALA A 58 -4.64 -1.48 -7.61
N THR A 59 -5.93 -1.57 -7.94
CA THR A 59 -6.42 -1.37 -9.31
C THR A 59 -6.17 0.07 -9.77
N LEU A 60 -6.46 1.05 -8.92
CA LEU A 60 -6.22 2.48 -9.20
C LEU A 60 -4.72 2.76 -9.44
N ILE A 61 -3.85 2.31 -8.54
CA ILE A 61 -2.40 2.55 -8.64
C ILE A 61 -1.80 1.83 -9.86
N LEU A 62 -2.22 0.58 -10.14
CA LEU A 62 -1.74 -0.14 -11.33
C LEU A 62 -2.17 0.52 -12.63
N ASN A 63 -3.37 1.07 -12.70
CA ASN A 63 -3.83 1.79 -13.90
C ASN A 63 -3.07 3.10 -14.10
N ALA A 64 -2.75 3.81 -13.02
CA ALA A 64 -1.88 4.99 -13.05
C ALA A 64 -0.48 4.64 -13.57
N LEU A 65 0.13 3.54 -13.08
CA LEU A 65 1.45 3.07 -13.51
C LEU A 65 1.49 2.60 -14.97
N ARG A 66 0.38 2.09 -15.51
CA ARG A 66 0.25 1.72 -16.93
C ARG A 66 0.16 2.92 -17.87
N GLY A 67 0.21 4.15 -17.36
CA GLY A 67 0.12 5.37 -18.16
C GLY A 67 -1.30 5.71 -18.63
N SER A 68 -2.32 4.99 -18.15
CA SER A 68 -3.71 5.20 -18.54
C SER A 68 -4.37 6.40 -17.86
N ASP A 69 -3.77 6.95 -16.80
CA ASP A 69 -4.47 7.92 -15.95
C ASP A 69 -3.51 8.92 -15.28
N ARG A 70 -2.79 9.69 -16.10
CA ARG A 70 -1.85 10.73 -15.62
C ARG A 70 -2.53 11.93 -14.94
N GLY A 71 -3.86 12.00 -14.95
CA GLY A 71 -4.66 13.11 -14.40
C GLY A 71 -5.51 12.73 -13.20
N ASN A 72 -5.18 11.65 -12.49
CA ASN A 72 -5.97 11.23 -11.34
C ASN A 72 -5.57 12.05 -10.10
N ASP A 73 -6.22 13.21 -9.94
CA ASP A 73 -6.05 14.13 -8.80
C ASP A 73 -6.15 13.42 -7.44
N GLU A 74 -6.86 12.29 -7.37
CA GLU A 74 -7.00 11.51 -6.15
C GLU A 74 -5.64 11.02 -5.62
N LEU A 75 -4.67 10.67 -6.48
CA LEU A 75 -3.34 10.17 -6.06
C LEU A 75 -2.64 11.14 -5.09
N THR A 76 -2.75 12.44 -5.34
CA THR A 76 -2.10 13.48 -4.52
C THR A 76 -2.62 13.53 -3.08
N ASN A 77 -3.84 13.02 -2.87
CA ASN A 77 -4.48 12.96 -1.56
C ASN A 77 -4.19 11.64 -0.82
N LEU A 78 -3.88 10.56 -1.57
CA LEU A 78 -3.60 9.23 -1.01
C LEU A 78 -2.15 9.10 -0.54
N PHE A 79 -1.20 9.61 -1.31
CA PHE A 79 0.22 9.45 -1.04
C PHE A 79 0.70 10.50 -0.04
N GLU A 80 0.98 10.04 1.18
CA GLU A 80 1.53 10.89 2.23
C GLU A 80 3.03 11.10 2.03
N ARG A 81 3.73 10.02 1.67
CA ARG A 81 5.17 10.01 1.57
C ARG A 81 5.66 8.92 0.64
N ILE A 82 6.64 9.24 -0.18
CA ILE A 82 7.39 8.30 -1.01
C ILE A 82 8.89 8.44 -0.71
N THR A 83 9.59 7.32 -0.73
CA THR A 83 11.03 7.22 -0.44
C THR A 83 11.67 6.25 -1.39
N VAL A 84 12.77 6.69 -1.99
CA VAL A 84 13.57 5.90 -2.92
C VAL A 84 14.95 5.77 -2.28
N THR A 85 15.26 4.57 -1.80
CA THR A 85 16.60 4.23 -1.29
C THR A 85 17.42 3.64 -2.43
N ARG A 86 18.60 4.21 -2.68
CA ARG A 86 19.50 3.75 -3.74
C ARG A 86 20.72 3.08 -3.16
N THR A 87 21.16 1.98 -3.75
CA THR A 87 22.36 1.25 -3.33
C THR A 87 23.22 0.98 -4.54
N LEU A 88 24.45 1.49 -4.54
CA LEU A 88 25.41 1.27 -5.62
C LEU A 88 26.21 -0.02 -5.36
N PHE A 89 26.12 -0.95 -6.29
CA PHE A 89 26.92 -2.16 -6.37
C PHE A 89 28.04 -1.95 -7.38
N LEU A 90 29.28 -1.96 -6.88
CA LEU A 90 30.49 -1.79 -7.71
C LEU A 90 30.94 -3.17 -8.25
N PRO A 91 31.54 -3.23 -9.45
CA PRO A 91 32.09 -4.47 -10.00
C PRO A 91 33.21 -5.07 -9.11
N PRO A 92 33.40 -6.40 -9.09
CA PRO A 92 34.39 -7.09 -8.25
C PRO A 92 35.85 -6.60 -8.42
N ASN A 93 36.18 -6.01 -9.57
CA ASN A 93 37.52 -5.54 -9.89
C ASN A 93 37.87 -4.19 -9.25
N TYR A 94 36.91 -3.50 -8.63
CA TYR A 94 37.20 -2.33 -7.81
C TYR A 94 37.69 -2.78 -6.43
N VAL A 95 39.00 -2.96 -6.33
CA VAL A 95 39.73 -3.27 -5.09
C VAL A 95 39.32 -2.27 -3.99
N ASN A 96 38.72 -2.78 -2.89
CA ASN A 96 38.19 -2.05 -1.71
C ASN A 96 36.72 -1.56 -1.75
N SER A 97 35.89 -2.06 -2.67
CA SER A 97 34.47 -1.67 -2.73
C SER A 97 33.58 -2.49 -1.80
N GLN A 98 33.42 -2.06 -0.56
CA GLN A 98 32.16 -2.36 0.14
C GLN A 98 31.01 -1.75 -0.68
N PRO A 99 29.80 -2.34 -0.73
CA PRO A 99 28.63 -1.63 -1.23
C PRO A 99 28.58 -0.31 -0.45
N LEU A 100 28.71 0.83 -1.12
CA LEU A 100 28.51 2.11 -0.45
C LEU A 100 26.99 2.29 -0.40
N PRO A 101 26.34 2.23 0.78
CA PRO A 101 24.94 2.60 0.92
C PRO A 101 24.88 4.12 0.73
N THR A 102 24.88 4.57 -0.52
CA THR A 102 24.87 5.98 -0.85
C THR A 102 23.42 6.44 -1.02
N ILE A 103 22.94 7.00 0.10
CA ILE A 103 21.87 7.99 0.25
C ILE A 103 20.44 7.42 0.48
N VAL A 104 19.93 7.74 1.68
CA VAL A 104 18.53 7.65 2.09
C VAL A 104 17.87 8.99 1.76
N GLY A 105 17.00 9.03 0.74
CA GLY A 105 16.14 10.18 0.49
C GLY A 105 14.80 10.01 1.18
N GLU A 106 14.59 10.62 2.36
CA GLU A 106 13.33 10.53 3.10
C GLU A 106 12.40 11.72 2.83
N VAL A 107 11.12 11.42 2.57
CA VAL A 107 9.94 12.34 2.52
C VAL A 107 9.74 13.10 1.22
N GLY A 108 9.05 12.51 0.22
CA GLY A 108 8.85 13.20 -1.06
C GLY A 108 10.18 13.84 -1.45
N ARG A 109 11.26 13.06 -1.30
CA ARG A 109 12.62 13.56 -1.22
C ARG A 109 13.48 12.58 -1.93
N ALA A 110 13.91 12.97 -3.11
CA ALA A 110 14.99 12.30 -3.80
C ALA A 110 16.29 12.75 -3.11
N ASN A 111 16.98 11.87 -2.38
CA ASN A 111 18.28 12.17 -1.77
C ASN A 111 18.34 13.44 -0.89
N GLY A 112 17.26 13.77 -0.15
CA GLY A 112 17.19 14.97 0.71
C GLY A 112 16.65 16.24 0.03
N ALA A 113 16.32 16.20 -1.27
CA ALA A 113 15.70 17.31 -2.01
C ALA A 113 14.17 17.12 -2.09
N LEU A 114 13.37 18.06 -1.56
CA LEU A 114 11.91 17.98 -1.53
C LEU A 114 11.34 18.00 -2.97
N VAL A 115 10.74 16.89 -3.36
CA VAL A 115 9.87 16.64 -4.50
C VAL A 115 8.43 16.84 -4.03
N ASP A 116 7.73 17.75 -4.70
CA ASP A 116 6.33 17.97 -4.40
C ASP A 116 5.45 16.79 -4.89
N LEU A 117 4.63 16.27 -3.99
CA LEU A 117 3.64 15.22 -4.28
C LEU A 117 2.26 15.81 -4.63
N THR A 118 2.16 17.12 -4.85
CA THR A 118 0.94 17.79 -5.36
C THR A 118 0.67 17.49 -6.83
N GLU A 119 1.65 16.96 -7.56
CA GLU A 119 1.51 16.58 -8.96
C GLU A 119 1.42 15.04 -9.08
N PRO A 120 0.33 14.48 -9.66
CA PRO A 120 0.20 13.03 -9.88
C PRO A 120 1.37 12.44 -10.69
N ALA A 121 1.90 13.19 -11.65
CA ALA A 121 3.04 12.77 -12.46
C ALA A 121 4.28 12.49 -11.58
N ASN A 122 4.59 13.33 -10.59
CA ASN A 122 5.73 13.10 -9.71
C ASN A 122 5.56 11.82 -8.88
N ILE A 123 4.35 11.52 -8.42
CA ILE A 123 4.03 10.28 -7.70
C ILE A 123 4.29 9.07 -8.60
N ILE A 124 3.70 9.06 -9.80
CA ILE A 124 3.89 7.98 -10.78
C ILE A 124 5.37 7.84 -11.16
N GLY A 125 6.05 8.95 -11.35
CA GLY A 125 7.47 9.05 -11.68
C GLY A 125 8.37 8.36 -10.66
N LEU A 126 8.07 8.55 -9.37
CA LEU A 126 8.80 7.90 -8.27
C LEU A 126 8.43 6.42 -8.13
N LEU A 127 7.15 6.08 -8.21
CA LEU A 127 6.68 4.70 -8.09
C LEU A 127 7.16 3.81 -9.24
N SER A 128 7.38 4.39 -10.40
CA SER A 128 7.86 3.67 -11.60
C SER A 128 9.38 3.51 -11.65
N THR A 129 10.11 3.94 -10.61
CA THR A 129 11.58 3.84 -10.58
C THR A 129 12.00 2.37 -10.78
N PRO A 130 12.86 2.07 -11.76
CA PRO A 130 13.31 0.71 -12.02
C PRO A 130 14.08 0.19 -10.81
N ARG A 131 13.84 -1.06 -10.41
CA ARG A 131 14.54 -1.70 -9.29
C ARG A 131 16.05 -1.76 -9.53
N TYR A 132 16.47 -1.86 -10.78
CA TYR A 132 17.87 -1.92 -11.16
C TYR A 132 18.15 -0.93 -12.30
N GLN A 133 19.22 -0.15 -12.16
CA GLN A 133 19.64 0.84 -13.15
C GLN A 133 21.16 0.73 -13.37
N PRO A 134 21.66 0.75 -14.61
CA PRO A 134 23.08 0.83 -14.87
C PRO A 134 23.60 2.22 -14.49
N SER A 135 24.80 2.26 -13.94
CA SER A 135 25.58 3.47 -13.70
C SER A 135 26.96 3.26 -14.32
N GLU A 136 27.63 4.34 -14.69
CA GLU A 136 29.01 4.29 -15.20
C GLU A 136 29.96 3.54 -14.24
N ARG A 137 29.64 3.56 -12.94
CA ARG A 137 30.44 2.94 -11.87
C ARG A 137 30.00 1.53 -11.50
N GLY A 138 28.83 1.06 -11.95
CA GLY A 138 28.28 -0.23 -11.55
C GLY A 138 26.76 -0.34 -11.71
N LEU A 139 26.12 -1.05 -10.78
CA LEU A 139 24.66 -1.25 -10.78
C LEU A 139 24.02 -0.54 -9.59
N ILE A 140 23.02 0.30 -9.83
CA ILE A 140 22.21 0.91 -8.78
C ILE A 140 20.98 0.04 -8.55
N SER A 141 20.74 -0.37 -7.31
CA SER A 141 19.46 -0.94 -6.87
C SER A 141 18.62 0.16 -6.24
N ASN A 142 17.38 0.31 -6.69
CA ASN A 142 16.41 1.23 -6.12
C ASN A 142 15.37 0.44 -5.30
N HIS A 143 15.04 0.94 -4.11
CA HIS A 143 13.97 0.42 -3.27
C HIS A 143 12.95 1.54 -3.02
N VAL A 144 11.75 1.40 -3.61
CA VAL A 144 10.69 2.40 -3.53
C VAL A 144 9.67 1.99 -2.48
N VAL A 145 9.51 2.84 -1.47
CA VAL A 145 8.53 2.66 -0.39
C VAL A 145 7.64 3.89 -0.32
N ALA A 146 6.34 3.66 -0.26
CA ALA A 146 5.33 4.69 -0.10
C ALA A 146 4.41 4.40 1.09
N PHE A 147 3.97 5.45 1.75
CA PHE A 147 2.92 5.42 2.77
C PHE A 147 1.67 6.02 2.15
N VAL A 148 0.62 5.22 2.14
CA VAL A 148 -0.58 5.49 1.36
C VAL A 148 -1.78 5.35 2.27
N ARG A 149 -2.71 6.28 2.11
CA ARG A 149 -4.02 6.22 2.71
C ARG A 149 -4.99 5.53 1.75
N ALA A 150 -5.91 4.78 2.32
CA ALA A 150 -7.05 4.24 1.60
C ALA A 150 -7.80 5.30 0.79
N ALA A 151 -8.09 5.02 -0.48
CA ALA A 151 -8.96 5.88 -1.28
C ALA A 151 -10.42 5.83 -0.81
N SER A 152 -10.82 4.69 -0.24
CA SER A 152 -12.15 4.46 0.31
C SER A 152 -12.13 4.30 1.84
N GLY A 153 -13.00 5.05 2.52
CA GLY A 153 -13.12 5.10 3.98
C GLY A 153 -14.52 5.60 4.37
N ALA A 154 -14.79 5.79 5.67
CA ALA A 154 -16.04 6.46 6.07
C ALA A 154 -16.11 7.85 5.43
N ALA A 155 -17.30 8.38 5.10
CA ALA A 155 -17.40 9.70 4.46
C ALA A 155 -16.78 10.83 5.31
N THR A 156 -16.68 10.63 6.62
CA THR A 156 -15.97 11.50 7.58
C THR A 156 -14.45 11.42 7.50
N GLU A 157 -13.90 10.37 6.88
CA GLU A 157 -12.47 10.12 6.66
C GLU A 157 -12.01 10.55 5.25
N LYS A 158 -12.95 10.83 4.32
CA LYS A 158 -12.61 11.38 3.00
C LYS A 158 -12.27 12.85 3.16
N VAL A 159 -10.97 13.12 3.11
CA VAL A 159 -10.42 14.34 3.68
C VAL A 159 -9.26 14.81 2.80
N THR A 160 -9.30 16.08 2.38
CA THR A 160 -8.25 16.75 1.59
C THR A 160 -6.92 16.81 2.35
N ARG A 161 -5.81 16.99 1.63
CA ARG A 161 -4.43 17.01 2.15
C ARG A 161 -4.19 17.83 3.44
N ASP A 162 -4.96 18.89 3.71
CA ASP A 162 -4.66 19.84 4.79
C ASP A 162 -5.51 19.71 6.06
N ASN A 163 -6.29 18.66 6.20
CA ASN A 163 -7.23 18.53 7.32
C ASN A 163 -6.63 17.76 8.52
N PRO A 164 -6.98 18.10 9.78
CA PRO A 164 -6.45 17.48 10.99
C PRO A 164 -6.98 16.05 11.28
N VAL A 165 -8.08 15.60 10.67
CA VAL A 165 -8.69 14.25 10.92
C VAL A 165 -8.01 13.16 10.07
N ARG A 166 -6.98 13.55 9.31
CA ARG A 166 -6.23 12.71 8.36
C ARG A 166 -5.56 11.48 8.98
N ASP A 167 -5.16 11.55 10.26
CA ASP A 167 -4.47 10.46 10.95
C ASP A 167 -5.39 9.29 11.34
N MET A 168 -6.71 9.44 11.18
CA MET A 168 -7.69 8.41 11.56
C MET A 168 -8.08 7.47 10.42
N THR A 169 -7.63 7.73 9.19
CA THR A 169 -7.96 6.90 8.03
C THR A 169 -7.09 5.65 7.97
N PHE A 170 -7.66 4.55 7.47
CA PHE A 170 -6.89 3.33 7.18
C PHE A 170 -5.71 3.66 6.25
N GLY A 171 -4.51 3.23 6.66
CA GLY A 171 -3.27 3.45 5.94
C GLY A 171 -2.45 2.18 5.85
N TYR A 172 -1.65 2.09 4.79
CA TYR A 172 -0.81 0.96 4.48
C TYR A 172 0.51 1.42 3.87
N ARG A 173 1.49 0.50 3.88
CA ARG A 173 2.74 0.67 3.15
C ARG A 173 2.62 0.01 1.80
N LEU A 174 3.03 0.74 0.77
CA LEU A 174 3.21 0.26 -0.59
C LEU A 174 4.70 0.13 -0.89
N ILE A 175 5.13 -0.99 -1.45
CA ILE A 175 6.44 -1.14 -2.07
C ILE A 175 6.22 -1.34 -3.55
N SER A 176 6.84 -0.50 -4.37
CA SER A 176 6.79 -0.60 -5.83
C SER A 176 8.11 -1.18 -6.34
N GLU A 177 8.02 -2.20 -7.18
CA GLU A 177 9.16 -2.76 -7.88
C GLU A 177 8.85 -2.86 -9.36
N VAL A 178 9.64 -2.16 -10.17
CA VAL A 178 9.61 -2.26 -11.63
C VAL A 178 10.86 -2.99 -12.09
N THR A 179 10.69 -4.15 -12.70
CA THR A 179 11.81 -4.97 -13.21
C THR A 179 11.61 -5.26 -14.69
N PRO A 180 12.66 -5.23 -15.52
CA PRO A 180 12.55 -5.82 -16.86
C PRO A 180 12.32 -7.34 -16.74
N PRO A 181 11.63 -7.97 -17.71
CA PRO A 181 11.27 -9.39 -17.66
C PRO A 181 12.49 -10.32 -17.61
N ASN A 182 13.64 -9.91 -18.17
CA ASN A 182 14.89 -10.65 -18.11
C ASN A 182 16.02 -9.80 -17.50
N LEU A 183 16.44 -10.12 -16.28
CA LEU A 183 17.59 -9.49 -15.62
C LEU A 183 18.92 -9.97 -16.21
N THR A 184 18.97 -11.20 -16.73
CA THR A 184 20.16 -11.83 -17.32
C THR A 184 20.54 -11.18 -18.66
N ASP A 185 19.56 -10.59 -19.35
CA ASP A 185 19.74 -10.04 -20.71
C ASP A 185 19.86 -8.52 -20.73
N TYR A 186 19.79 -7.83 -19.59
CA TYR A 186 20.05 -6.38 -19.54
C TYR A 186 21.49 -6.05 -19.98
N PHE A 187 22.41 -7.00 -19.82
CA PHE A 187 23.82 -6.90 -20.22
C PHE A 187 24.15 -7.69 -21.49
N GLN A 188 23.22 -8.48 -22.04
CA GLN A 188 23.43 -9.20 -23.29
C GLN A 188 23.05 -8.26 -24.43
N GLN A 189 23.98 -8.05 -25.38
CA GLN A 189 23.61 -7.50 -26.67
C GLN A 189 22.62 -8.47 -27.30
N TYR A 190 21.35 -8.06 -27.41
CA TYR A 190 20.37 -8.80 -28.16
C TYR A 190 20.89 -8.97 -29.58
N THR A 191 21.11 -10.22 -29.99
CA THR A 191 21.53 -10.55 -31.36
C THR A 191 20.38 -10.42 -32.35
N ASN A 192 19.15 -10.15 -31.87
CA ASN A 192 17.97 -9.91 -32.68
C ASN A 192 17.18 -8.67 -32.19
N ASP A 193 16.68 -7.88 -33.13
CA ASP A 193 15.99 -6.62 -32.83
C ASP A 193 14.71 -6.82 -32.03
N VAL A 194 14.00 -7.93 -32.25
CA VAL A 194 12.74 -8.27 -31.57
C VAL A 194 12.94 -8.53 -30.07
N GLY A 195 13.97 -9.29 -29.68
CA GLY A 195 14.29 -9.53 -28.27
C GLY A 195 14.68 -8.23 -27.58
N SER A 196 15.44 -7.38 -28.28
CA SER A 196 15.84 -6.06 -27.80
C SER A 196 14.67 -5.10 -27.61
N ALA A 197 13.64 -5.20 -28.45
CA ALA A 197 12.44 -4.40 -28.36
C ALA A 197 11.57 -4.87 -27.19
N PHE A 198 11.41 -6.17 -26.99
CA PHE A 198 10.63 -6.71 -25.88
C PHE A 198 11.23 -6.35 -24.51
N ALA A 199 12.55 -6.48 -24.36
CA ALA A 199 13.20 -6.16 -23.09
C ALA A 199 13.25 -4.66 -22.76
N ARG A 200 13.18 -3.80 -23.78
CA ARG A 200 13.13 -2.33 -23.61
C ARG A 200 11.72 -1.80 -23.36
N ASN A 201 10.70 -2.54 -23.79
CA ASN A 201 9.32 -2.06 -23.81
C ASN A 201 8.38 -2.89 -22.93
N LEU A 202 8.84 -3.94 -22.27
CA LEU A 202 8.03 -4.69 -21.31
C LEU A 202 8.67 -4.64 -19.94
N HIS A 203 7.87 -4.38 -18.93
CA HIS A 203 8.28 -4.33 -17.54
C HIS A 203 7.31 -5.14 -16.68
N ASP A 204 7.84 -5.92 -15.75
CA ASP A 204 7.07 -6.54 -14.69
C ASP A 204 7.00 -5.57 -13.50
N VAL A 205 5.77 -5.22 -13.14
CA VAL A 205 5.44 -4.32 -12.03
C VAL A 205 4.87 -5.16 -10.90
N ARG A 206 5.54 -5.10 -9.74
CA ARG A 206 5.11 -5.74 -8.52
C ARG A 206 4.81 -4.69 -7.46
N LEU A 207 3.57 -4.68 -6.98
CA LEU A 207 3.14 -3.86 -5.86
C LEU A 207 2.95 -4.74 -4.63
N VAL A 208 3.55 -4.36 -3.51
CA VAL A 208 3.38 -5.04 -2.23
C VAL A 208 2.72 -4.11 -1.24
N PHE A 209 1.55 -4.51 -0.76
CA PHE A 209 0.76 -3.80 0.24
C PHE A 209 0.98 -4.48 1.59
N ALA A 210 1.26 -3.70 2.64
CA ALA A 210 1.42 -4.22 4.01
C ALA A 210 0.72 -3.31 5.02
N TRP A 211 -0.05 -3.91 5.93
CA TRP A 211 -0.83 -3.22 6.94
C TRP A 211 -1.04 -4.10 8.20
N PRO A 212 -1.56 -3.55 9.31
CA PRO A 212 -1.67 -2.13 9.64
C PRO A 212 -0.29 -1.42 9.68
N LEU A 213 -0.29 -0.11 9.44
CA LEU A 213 0.84 0.75 9.77
C LEU A 213 0.95 0.85 11.30
N ILE A 214 2.11 0.49 11.86
CA ILE A 214 2.37 0.67 13.28
C ILE A 214 3.19 1.95 13.43
N PRO A 215 2.61 3.05 13.97
CA PRO A 215 3.35 4.30 14.09
C PRO A 215 4.63 4.07 14.91
N PRO A 216 5.74 4.75 14.54
CA PRO A 216 6.98 4.63 15.29
C PRO A 216 6.77 5.08 16.75
N LEU A 217 7.49 4.47 17.68
CA LEU A 217 7.40 4.74 19.12
C LEU A 217 7.72 6.21 19.47
N ASP A 218 8.39 6.94 18.57
CA ASP A 218 8.60 8.39 18.62
C ASP A 218 8.10 9.00 17.30
N ARG A 219 7.22 10.01 17.39
CA ARG A 219 6.66 10.72 16.23
C ARG A 219 7.71 11.53 15.46
N ASN A 220 8.90 11.74 16.03
CA ASN A 220 10.00 12.47 15.40
C ASN A 220 11.04 11.54 14.72
N LEU A 221 10.96 10.21 14.90
CA LEU A 221 11.97 9.25 14.41
C LEU A 221 11.75 8.72 12.99
N GLY A 222 11.15 9.51 12.10
CA GLY A 222 11.02 9.13 10.69
C GLY A 222 9.94 8.07 10.44
N MET A 223 10.14 7.20 9.46
CA MET A 223 9.10 6.30 8.95
C MET A 223 8.64 5.24 9.95
N PRO A 224 7.35 4.85 9.94
CA PRO A 224 6.93 3.58 10.51
C PRO A 224 7.82 2.46 9.95
N THR A 225 8.60 1.80 10.80
CA THR A 225 9.44 0.65 10.41
C THR A 225 8.77 -0.68 10.74
N ASN A 226 7.73 -0.64 11.58
CA ASN A 226 6.97 -1.78 12.03
C ASN A 226 5.62 -1.85 11.32
N PHE A 227 5.24 -3.07 10.95
CA PHE A 227 4.02 -3.34 10.19
C PHE A 227 3.39 -4.61 10.75
N GLY A 228 2.07 -4.71 10.63
CA GLY A 228 1.38 -5.96 10.89
C GLY A 228 1.73 -7.05 9.86
N ASN A 229 1.17 -8.24 10.10
CA ASN A 229 1.43 -9.41 9.27
C ASN A 229 0.62 -9.45 7.96
N ALA A 230 -0.39 -8.58 7.81
CA ALA A 230 -1.25 -8.59 6.64
C ALA A 230 -0.50 -8.03 5.43
N ARG A 231 -0.54 -8.79 4.32
CA ARG A 231 0.19 -8.46 3.10
C ARG A 231 -0.55 -8.98 1.88
N LEU A 232 -0.64 -8.14 0.85
CA LEU A 232 -1.07 -8.53 -0.49
C LEU A 232 -0.03 -8.12 -1.53
N ILE A 233 0.06 -8.91 -2.59
CA ILE A 233 1.00 -8.68 -3.69
C ILE A 233 0.20 -8.71 -4.98
N PHE A 234 0.33 -7.63 -5.74
CA PHE A 234 -0.21 -7.54 -7.09
C PHE A 234 0.96 -7.52 -8.07
N ARG A 235 0.80 -8.24 -9.18
CA ARG A 235 1.80 -8.30 -10.24
C ARG A 235 1.13 -8.13 -11.59
N THR A 236 1.75 -7.34 -12.45
CA THR A 236 1.32 -7.20 -13.84
C THR A 236 2.51 -6.89 -14.72
N GLN A 237 2.41 -7.27 -15.98
CA GLN A 237 3.28 -6.72 -17.01
C GLN A 237 2.71 -5.40 -17.51
N VAL A 238 3.58 -4.47 -17.85
CA VAL A 238 3.26 -3.16 -18.40
C VAL A 238 4.14 -2.94 -19.63
N GLY A 239 3.50 -2.58 -20.73
CA GLY A 239 4.18 -2.18 -21.96
C GLY A 239 4.52 -0.69 -21.96
N GLY A 240 5.63 -0.32 -22.58
CA GLY A 240 6.05 1.05 -22.77
C GLY A 240 7.56 1.20 -22.63
N ALA A 241 8.12 2.16 -23.39
CA ALA A 241 9.52 2.54 -23.23
C ALA A 241 9.68 3.32 -21.92
N MET A 242 10.71 2.98 -21.15
CA MET A 242 11.04 3.70 -19.93
C MET A 242 11.73 5.03 -20.27
N GLY A 243 11.03 6.14 -20.02
CA GLY A 243 11.59 7.50 -20.10
C GLY A 243 12.09 7.96 -18.74
N ALA A 244 13.26 8.60 -18.71
CA ALA A 244 13.85 9.20 -17.50
C ALA A 244 13.88 10.72 -17.65
N PHE A 245 13.36 11.44 -16.65
CA PHE A 245 13.29 12.91 -16.66
C PHE A 245 13.87 13.50 -15.38
N PRO A 246 14.72 14.53 -15.47
CA PRO A 246 15.41 15.07 -14.32
C PRO A 246 14.40 15.60 -13.29
N VAL A 247 14.64 15.30 -12.02
CA VAL A 247 13.85 15.85 -10.92
C VAL A 247 14.22 17.33 -10.75
N PRO A 248 13.26 18.29 -10.82
CA PRO A 248 13.57 19.73 -10.87
C PRO A 248 14.32 20.32 -9.66
N SER A 249 14.40 19.60 -8.53
CA SER A 249 14.81 20.17 -7.25
C SER A 249 16.28 19.99 -6.86
N ARG A 250 17.17 19.56 -7.79
CA ARG A 250 18.61 19.43 -7.48
C ARG A 250 19.52 19.70 -8.68
N THR A 251 20.66 20.31 -8.40
CA THR A 251 21.83 20.50 -9.29
C THR A 251 22.73 19.26 -9.41
N ASP A 252 22.37 18.11 -8.82
CA ASP A 252 23.11 16.85 -8.96
C ASP A 252 22.36 15.93 -9.93
N ASP A 253 23.03 15.57 -11.03
CA ASP A 253 22.53 14.92 -12.25
C ASP A 253 21.97 13.49 -12.12
N ASP A 254 21.72 12.97 -10.92
CA ASP A 254 21.56 11.52 -10.72
C ASP A 254 20.11 11.04 -10.50
N MET A 255 19.13 11.92 -10.29
CA MET A 255 17.75 11.54 -9.96
C MET A 255 16.78 11.82 -11.10
N PHE A 256 16.05 10.77 -11.50
CA PHE A 256 15.09 10.83 -12.59
C PHE A 256 13.71 10.35 -12.14
N PHE A 257 12.66 11.01 -12.62
CA PHE A 257 11.33 10.43 -12.70
C PHE A 257 11.30 9.44 -13.86
N PHE A 258 10.75 8.26 -13.61
CA PHE A 258 10.61 7.24 -14.63
C PHE A 258 9.15 7.13 -15.06
N TYR A 259 8.90 7.03 -16.35
CA TYR A 259 7.55 6.78 -16.86
C TYR A 259 7.57 5.67 -17.88
N LEU A 260 6.55 4.83 -17.85
CA LEU A 260 6.28 3.85 -18.86
C LEU A 260 5.46 4.52 -19.97
N ASN A 261 6.15 4.89 -21.06
CA ASN A 261 5.54 5.61 -22.17
C ASN A 261 5.16 4.63 -23.30
N PRO A 262 3.87 4.49 -23.64
CA PRO A 262 3.45 3.59 -24.71
C PRO A 262 3.89 4.06 -26.12
N ASP A 263 4.21 5.34 -26.28
CA ASP A 263 4.51 6.02 -27.53
C ASP A 263 6.02 6.23 -27.80
N GLY A 264 6.90 5.91 -26.85
CA GLY A 264 8.37 5.95 -27.01
C GLY A 264 8.99 7.35 -27.21
N ASN A 265 8.18 8.37 -27.51
CA ASN A 265 8.60 9.75 -27.63
C ASN A 265 8.42 10.43 -26.27
N GLY A 266 9.53 10.75 -25.59
CA GLY A 266 9.54 11.58 -24.38
C GLY A 266 9.12 13.04 -24.60
N ARG A 267 8.20 13.31 -25.54
CA ARG A 267 7.79 14.64 -26.04
C ARG A 267 6.42 15.09 -25.55
N HIS A 268 5.73 14.27 -24.75
CA HIS A 268 4.50 14.66 -24.07
C HIS A 268 4.76 14.63 -22.57
N LEU A 269 5.57 15.60 -22.14
CA LEU A 269 5.60 16.11 -20.78
C LEU A 269 5.02 17.51 -20.78
#